data_AF-G8G930-F1
#
_entry.id   AF-G8G930-F1
#
_cell.length_a   1.000
_cell.length_b   1.000
_cell.length_c   1.000
_cell.angle_alpha   90.00
_cell.angle_beta   90.00
_cell.angle_gamma   90.00
#
_symmetry.space_group_name_H-M   'P 1'
#
loop_
_entity.id
_entity.type
_entity.pdbx_description
1 polymer ?
#
loop_
_entity_poly.entity_id
_entity_poly.type
_entity_poly.pdbx_seq_one_letter_code
_entity_poly.pdbx_strand_id
1 'polypeptide(L)'
;MAKVADTENIVIGDNAGKVGSENAVDVTGGVQQNAALGNTSEIAVLGQNTEKARIGAENAYKIQGGLKSGDSVGNTTKVVVGSNSGSIGSGNRVNIS
;
A
#
# COMPACT_ATOMS: atom_id res chain seq x y z
N MET A 1 -14.16 -5.45 -9.77
CA MET A 1 -13.13 -5.62 -8.74
C MET A 1 -13.31 -4.51 -7.74
N ALA A 2 -13.63 -4.86 -6.49
CA ALA A 2 -13.73 -3.87 -5.42
C ALA A 2 -12.32 -3.44 -5.04
N LYS A 3 -12.09 -2.12 -4.94
CA LYS A 3 -10.84 -1.52 -4.47
C LYS A 3 -11.11 -0.77 -3.19
N VAL A 4 -10.37 -1.07 -2.13
CA VAL A 4 -10.54 -0.43 -0.82
C VAL A 4 -9.20 0.08 -0.35
N ALA A 5 -9.12 1.37 -0.02
CA ALA A 5 -7.90 2.02 0.46
C ALA A 5 -6.68 1.92 -0.49
N ASP A 6 -6.92 1.63 -1.77
CA ASP A 6 -5.86 1.62 -2.78
C ASP A 6 -5.36 3.05 -3.05
N THR A 7 -4.05 3.19 -3.25
CA THR A 7 -3.37 4.44 -3.59
C THR A 7 -2.74 4.28 -4.97
N GLU A 8 -3.18 5.07 -5.96
CA GLU A 8 -2.75 4.90 -7.35
C GLU A 8 -2.43 6.24 -8.02
N ASN A 9 -1.52 6.23 -8.99
CA ASN A 9 -1.26 7.33 -9.93
C ASN A 9 -0.84 8.64 -9.25
N ILE A 10 0.19 8.58 -8.41
CA ILE A 10 0.71 9.75 -7.71
C ILE A 10 2.06 10.15 -8.30
N VAL A 11 2.20 11.44 -8.61
CA VAL A 11 3.48 12.04 -9.01
C VAL A 11 3.82 13.16 -8.05
N ILE A 12 4.98 13.07 -7.42
CA ILE A 12 5.49 14.07 -6.46
C ILE A 12 6.95 14.40 -6.75
N GLY A 13 7.39 15.59 -6.34
CA GLY A 13 8.79 16.01 -6.41
C GLY A 13 9.64 15.29 -5.36
N ASP A 14 9.86 15.94 -4.23
CA ASP A 14 10.47 15.32 -3.05
C ASP A 14 9.38 14.77 -2.11
N ASN A 15 9.63 13.59 -1.55
CA ASN A 15 8.80 12.99 -0.52
C ASN A 15 9.53 12.96 0.82
N ALA A 16 8.95 13.63 1.81
CA ALA A 16 9.32 13.51 3.23
C ALA A 16 8.17 13.04 4.11
N GLY A 17 7.03 12.71 3.50
CA GLY A 17 5.80 12.31 4.16
C GLY A 17 5.39 10.88 3.84
N LYS A 18 4.08 10.66 3.76
CA LYS A 18 3.47 9.33 3.64
C LYS A 18 2.60 9.28 2.39
N VAL A 19 2.79 8.27 1.57
CA VAL A 19 1.97 7.96 0.39
C VAL A 19 1.46 6.54 0.52
N GLY A 20 0.14 6.35 0.62
CA GLY A 20 -0.45 5.01 0.80
C GLY A 20 0.15 4.21 1.96
N SER A 21 0.59 4.88 3.02
CA SER A 21 1.36 4.30 4.13
C SER A 21 0.67 4.52 5.47
N GLU A 22 0.94 3.63 6.43
CA GLU A 22 0.34 3.63 7.77
C GLU A 22 -1.20 3.55 7.79
N ASN A 23 -1.79 3.02 6.72
CA ASN A 23 -3.23 2.73 6.72
C ASN A 23 -3.52 1.55 7.63
N ALA A 24 -4.62 1.64 8.38
CA ALA A 24 -5.17 0.53 9.14
C ALA A 24 -6.56 0.19 8.59
N VAL A 25 -6.74 -1.03 8.09
CA VAL A 25 -8.03 -1.50 7.57
C VAL A 25 -8.45 -2.80 8.22
N ASP A 26 -9.67 -2.83 8.76
CA ASP A 26 -10.32 -4.04 9.28
C ASP A 26 -11.47 -4.42 8.35
N VAL A 27 -11.44 -5.65 7.84
CA VAL A 27 -12.46 -6.22 6.96
C VAL A 27 -13.15 -7.36 7.68
N THR A 28 -14.46 -7.23 7.85
CA THR A 28 -15.32 -8.27 8.44
C THR A 28 -16.11 -8.98 7.34
N GLY A 29 -16.26 -10.32 7.45
CA GLY A 29 -16.99 -11.13 6.47
C GLY A 29 -16.18 -11.60 5.25
N GLY A 30 -14.87 -11.39 5.28
CA GLY A 30 -13.91 -11.77 4.26
C GLY A 30 -13.79 -10.72 3.14
N VAL A 31 -12.77 -10.88 2.31
CA VAL A 31 -12.63 -10.05 1.11
C VAL A 31 -13.47 -10.67 -0.02
N GLN A 32 -14.11 -9.84 -0.85
CA GLN A 32 -14.83 -10.33 -2.04
C GLN A 32 -13.84 -10.87 -3.07
N GLN A 33 -14.28 -11.83 -3.90
CA GLN A 33 -13.42 -12.43 -4.91
C GLN A 33 -12.91 -11.38 -5.90
N ASN A 34 -11.61 -11.43 -6.22
CA ASN A 34 -10.96 -10.48 -7.10
C ASN A 34 -11.10 -9.06 -6.54
N ALA A 35 -10.75 -8.87 -5.27
CA ALA A 35 -10.70 -7.57 -4.63
C ALA A 35 -9.26 -7.11 -4.36
N ALA A 36 -9.11 -5.81 -4.23
CA ALA A 36 -7.87 -5.13 -3.91
C ALA A 36 -8.05 -4.33 -2.61
N LEU A 37 -7.12 -4.52 -1.68
CA LEU A 37 -7.14 -3.89 -0.37
C LEU A 37 -5.79 -3.25 -0.06
N GLY A 38 -5.75 -1.92 -0.01
CA GLY A 38 -4.57 -1.17 0.42
C GLY A 38 -3.38 -1.32 -0.52
N ASN A 39 -3.62 -1.62 -1.80
CA ASN A 39 -2.55 -1.68 -2.76
C ASN A 39 -2.06 -0.28 -3.10
N THR A 40 -0.74 -0.13 -3.23
CA THR A 40 -0.09 1.09 -3.71
C THR A 40 0.49 0.82 -5.10
N SER A 41 0.11 1.61 -6.11
CA SER A 41 0.59 1.42 -7.48
C SER A 41 0.83 2.71 -8.25
N GLU A 42 1.68 2.66 -9.27
CA GLU A 42 1.93 3.79 -10.19
C GLU A 42 2.34 5.07 -9.44
N ILE A 43 3.38 4.96 -8.59
CA ILE A 43 3.90 6.08 -7.80
C ILE A 43 5.21 6.56 -8.40
N ALA A 44 5.31 7.85 -8.73
CA ALA A 44 6.53 8.49 -9.20
C ALA A 44 6.99 9.58 -8.23
N VAL A 45 8.19 9.41 -7.68
CA VAL A 45 8.89 10.45 -6.91
C VAL A 45 10.06 10.93 -7.75
N LEU A 46 9.92 12.11 -8.35
CA LEU A 46 10.87 12.65 -9.32
C LEU A 46 12.18 13.10 -8.63
N GLY A 47 12.10 13.50 -7.37
CA GLY A 47 13.23 13.87 -6.53
C GLY A 47 13.61 12.76 -5.55
N GLN A 48 13.63 13.10 -4.26
CA GLN A 48 14.08 12.21 -3.19
C GLN A 48 12.92 11.65 -2.36
N ASN A 49 12.93 10.35 -2.10
CA ASN A 49 12.19 9.74 -1.01
C ASN A 49 13.09 9.67 0.23
N THR A 50 12.96 10.66 1.11
CA THR A 50 13.87 10.86 2.26
C THR A 50 13.73 9.77 3.32
N GLU A 51 14.66 9.68 4.28
CA GLU A 51 14.68 8.67 5.35
C GLU A 51 13.36 8.55 6.16
N LYS A 52 12.63 9.67 6.30
CA LYS A 52 11.34 9.73 7.02
C LYS A 52 10.17 9.35 6.14
N ALA A 53 10.38 9.30 4.83
CA ALA A 53 9.33 9.10 3.86
C ALA A 53 8.89 7.63 3.80
N ARG A 54 7.59 7.43 3.56
CA ARG A 54 6.93 6.13 3.47
C ARG A 54 6.08 6.08 2.20
N ILE A 55 6.25 5.04 1.40
CA ILE A 55 5.40 4.75 0.24
C ILE A 55 4.89 3.31 0.35
N GLY A 56 3.58 3.10 0.39
CA GLY A 56 3.00 1.76 0.54
C GLY A 56 3.46 1.00 1.79
N ALA A 57 4.01 1.68 2.79
CA ALA A 57 4.73 1.07 3.91
C ALA A 57 3.94 1.17 5.23
N GLU A 58 4.26 0.29 6.17
CA GLU A 58 3.73 0.27 7.54
C GLU A 58 2.21 0.15 7.65
N ASN A 59 1.55 -0.36 6.60
CA ASN A 59 0.12 -0.60 6.61
C ASN A 59 -0.24 -1.84 7.45
N ALA A 60 -1.41 -1.82 8.08
CA ALA A 60 -1.95 -2.91 8.87
C ALA A 60 -3.32 -3.35 8.33
N TYR A 61 -3.41 -4.59 7.90
CA TYR A 61 -4.63 -5.20 7.38
C TYR A 61 -5.07 -6.32 8.29
N LYS A 62 -6.31 -6.24 8.77
CA LYS A 62 -6.97 -7.31 9.52
C LYS A 62 -8.17 -7.79 8.71
N ILE A 63 -8.21 -9.08 8.43
CA ILE A 63 -9.20 -9.67 7.53
C ILE A 63 -9.82 -10.86 8.25
N GLN A 64 -11.08 -10.71 8.64
CA GLN A 64 -11.88 -11.76 9.27
C GLN A 64 -12.78 -12.40 8.22
N GLY A 65 -12.68 -13.71 8.01
CA GLY A 65 -13.46 -14.45 6.99
C GLY A 65 -12.66 -14.84 5.74
N GLY A 66 -11.33 -14.63 5.77
CA GLY A 66 -10.39 -15.16 4.78
C GLY A 66 -10.25 -14.34 3.49
N LEU A 67 -9.31 -14.81 2.66
CA LEU A 67 -9.05 -14.34 1.30
C LEU A 67 -9.65 -15.33 0.28
N LYS A 68 -9.95 -14.81 -0.90
CA LYS A 68 -10.43 -15.58 -2.05
C LYS A 68 -9.40 -15.50 -3.19
N SER A 69 -9.59 -16.38 -4.18
CA SER A 69 -8.73 -16.41 -5.36
C SER A 69 -8.76 -15.06 -6.08
N GLY A 70 -7.58 -14.56 -6.44
CA GLY A 70 -7.41 -13.29 -7.14
C GLY A 70 -7.41 -12.05 -6.25
N ASP A 71 -7.48 -12.23 -4.93
CA ASP A 71 -7.41 -11.11 -3.99
C ASP A 71 -5.97 -10.59 -3.87
N SER A 72 -5.86 -9.28 -3.65
CA SER A 72 -4.58 -8.59 -3.50
C SER A 72 -4.64 -7.68 -2.28
N VAL A 73 -3.64 -7.76 -1.42
CA VAL A 73 -3.63 -7.03 -0.14
C VAL A 73 -2.25 -6.42 0.07
N GLY A 74 -2.22 -5.10 0.25
CA GLY A 74 -1.00 -4.38 0.63
C GLY A 74 0.11 -4.42 -0.41
N ASN A 75 -0.18 -4.75 -1.67
CA ASN A 75 0.83 -4.84 -2.72
C ASN A 75 1.36 -3.44 -3.04
N THR A 76 2.68 -3.30 -3.15
CA THR A 76 3.31 -2.08 -3.66
C THR A 76 3.95 -2.38 -5.02
N THR A 77 3.50 -1.71 -6.08
CA THR A 77 3.93 -2.02 -7.46
C THR A 77 4.22 -0.75 -8.25
N LYS A 78 5.12 -0.86 -9.24
CA LYS A 78 5.45 0.24 -10.18
C LYS A 78 5.75 1.57 -9.47
N VAL A 79 6.64 1.51 -8.48
CA VAL A 79 7.15 2.69 -7.79
C VAL A 79 8.47 3.09 -8.43
N VAL A 80 8.55 4.32 -8.94
CA VAL A 80 9.75 4.93 -9.51
C VAL A 80 10.20 6.06 -8.60
N VAL A 81 11.46 6.03 -8.16
CA VAL A 81 12.02 7.05 -7.27
C VAL A 81 13.40 7.44 -7.78
N GLY A 82 13.68 8.74 -7.85
CA GLY A 82 15.00 9.26 -8.23
C GLY A 82 16.09 8.84 -7.23
N SER A 83 15.95 9.20 -5.96
CA SER A 83 16.80 8.74 -4.86
C SER A 83 15.98 8.28 -3.68
N ASN A 84 16.28 7.10 -3.13
CA ASN A 84 15.52 6.51 -2.03
C ASN A 84 16.40 6.26 -0.80
N SER A 85 16.10 6.98 0.29
CA SER A 85 16.60 6.69 1.64
C SER A 85 15.48 6.29 2.60
N GLY A 86 14.22 6.50 2.21
CA GLY A 86 13.03 6.10 2.96
C GLY A 86 12.61 4.66 2.71
N SER A 87 11.38 4.36 3.11
CA SER A 87 10.79 3.03 2.99
C SER A 87 9.75 2.95 1.88
N ILE A 88 9.78 1.84 1.15
CA ILE A 88 8.82 1.49 0.12
C ILE A 88 8.33 0.07 0.42
N GLY A 89 7.02 -0.11 0.66
CA GLY A 89 6.41 -1.42 0.90
C GLY A 89 6.84 -2.14 2.19
N SER A 90 7.70 -1.55 3.02
CA SER A 90 8.25 -2.21 4.21
C SER A 90 7.30 -2.13 5.41
N GLY A 91 7.42 -3.04 6.36
CA GLY A 91 6.69 -2.96 7.64
C GLY A 91 5.19 -3.23 7.58
N ASN A 92 4.66 -3.62 6.41
CA ASN A 92 3.26 -4.00 6.26
C ASN A 92 2.95 -5.27 7.08
N ARG A 93 1.77 -5.30 7.71
CA ARG A 93 1.28 -6.44 8.49
C ARG A 93 -0.08 -6.86 7.96
N VAL A 94 -0.23 -8.15 7.67
CA VAL A 94 -1.49 -8.74 7.21
C VAL A 94 -1.85 -9.86 8.19
N ASN A 95 -2.98 -9.71 8.88
CA ASN A 95 -3.53 -10.71 9.76
C ASN A 95 -4.85 -11.23 9.19
N ILE A 96 -4.91 -12.54 8.96
CA ILE A 96 -6.07 -13.22 8.37
C ILE A 96 -6.53 -14.28 9.36
N SER A 97 -7.79 -14.23 9.73
CA SER A 97 -8.43 -15.15 10.70
C SER A 97 -9.80 -15.61 10.25
#